data_AF-A0A960MG71-F1
#
_entry.id   AF-A0A960MG71-F1
#
_cell.length_a   1.000
_cell.length_b   1.000
_cell.length_c   1.000
_cell.angle_alpha   90.00
_cell.angle_beta   90.00
_cell.angle_gamma   90.00
#
_symmetry.space_group_name_H-M   'P 1'
#
loop_
_entity.id
_entity.type
_entity.pdbx_description
1 polymer ?
#
loop_
_entity_poly.entity_id
_entity_poly.type
_entity_poly.pdbx_seq_one_letter_code
_entity_poly.pdbx_strand_id
1 'polypeptide(L)'
;GDLFVGKRNWWAFSLTFGSGAGAANVAAVRKNYLLSIYEVPSQLPISSAGFMRIGQHEDGTAWTQANLRGGVFANRLQTDGTVSLIEGALSARSSLGLSNSTSVDGETLSNNFDAMGVREAREAFGVGGGTAAGGGTTNGGTDFSKFHAASLAGNVGKVAFIPLNTGTSFLYKQNDGSISSRLSPTGWHAYTNGANKAAMWLEVRRMYGSNDQTPRNIRFYYINTSGSRVYRNYNRGSSWPTINQSGGDSIPFQTDVLDVGRRVLTVDLEKLRNFLPTLGNAADLTVNNSILVYPEPTAHSTVREPNIPSTSSDLALAINGGGDLSQFTAGFSVVTNLRTYIVDSLNTVPITPPANSGLDPTVPFYPPLSLFAPEKRFGTSILYNNPIEFNGQVSSLKLSETEAFRPLDLVNGGDETVHPSQIEANLTRLQSPAQLPPIHLMNWLVTIEE
;
A
#
# COMPACT_ATOMS: atom_id res chain seq x y z
N GLY A 1 22.93 -5.13 6.76
CA GLY A 1 22.35 -5.44 5.44
C GLY A 1 21.38 -6.61 5.53
N ASP A 2 20.06 -6.41 5.71
CA ASP A 2 19.13 -7.54 5.63
C ASP A 2 18.87 -7.94 4.17
N LEU A 3 18.64 -9.23 3.93
CA LEU A 3 18.28 -9.74 2.61
C LEU A 3 16.92 -9.18 2.19
N PHE A 4 16.81 -8.61 1.00
CA PHE A 4 15.53 -8.24 0.38
C PHE A 4 15.36 -8.98 -0.95
N VAL A 5 14.10 -9.24 -1.32
CA VAL A 5 13.76 -9.96 -2.56
C VAL A 5 13.49 -8.92 -3.64
N GLY A 6 14.23 -9.01 -4.75
CA GLY A 6 13.97 -8.14 -5.90
C GLY A 6 14.51 -8.67 -7.20
N LYS A 7 13.89 -8.26 -8.30
CA LYS A 7 14.36 -8.56 -9.66
C LYS A 7 15.35 -7.48 -10.09
N ARG A 8 16.59 -7.87 -10.42
CA ARG A 8 17.65 -6.95 -10.88
C ARG A 8 17.72 -6.93 -12.40
N ASN A 9 17.61 -5.74 -13.00
CA ASN A 9 18.03 -5.46 -14.37
C ASN A 9 19.25 -4.53 -14.31
N TRP A 10 20.25 -4.73 -15.16
CA TRP A 10 21.48 -3.93 -15.08
C TRP A 10 22.10 -3.68 -16.45
N TRP A 11 22.84 -2.57 -16.53
CA TRP A 11 23.58 -2.15 -17.71
C TRP A 11 24.96 -1.62 -17.28
N ALA A 12 26.01 -2.07 -17.96
CA ALA A 12 27.34 -1.51 -17.81
C ALA A 12 27.60 -0.45 -18.89
N PHE A 13 28.15 0.69 -18.50
CA PHE A 13 28.54 1.75 -19.42
C PHE A 13 29.86 2.39 -18.97
N SER A 14 30.48 3.18 -19.85
CA SER A 14 31.67 3.95 -19.50
C SER A 14 31.46 5.42 -19.84
N LEU A 15 31.93 6.31 -18.98
CA LEU A 15 32.03 7.74 -19.28
C LEU A 15 33.51 8.13 -19.36
N THR A 16 33.86 8.88 -20.40
CA THR A 16 35.19 9.47 -20.52
C THR A 16 35.08 10.96 -20.24
N PHE A 17 35.71 11.39 -19.16
CA PHE A 17 35.78 12.79 -18.74
C PHE A 17 37.02 13.45 -19.35
N GLY A 18 36.92 14.74 -19.67
CA GLY A 18 38.07 15.54 -20.15
C GLY A 18 38.42 15.37 -21.63
N SER A 19 37.65 14.61 -22.42
CA SER A 19 37.94 14.37 -23.85
C SER A 19 37.66 15.56 -24.78
N GLY A 20 36.97 16.61 -24.30
CA GLY A 20 36.55 17.77 -25.10
C GLY A 20 37.21 19.11 -24.74
N ALA A 21 38.09 19.15 -23.73
CA ALA A 21 38.78 20.39 -23.37
C ALA A 21 40.07 20.49 -24.20
N GLY A 22 40.15 21.44 -25.13
CA GLY A 22 41.40 21.81 -25.84
C GLY A 22 42.51 22.37 -24.94
N ALA A 23 42.45 22.13 -23.62
CA ALA A 23 43.48 22.46 -22.67
C ALA A 23 44.44 21.27 -22.54
N ALA A 24 45.68 21.45 -22.99
CA ALA A 24 46.71 20.41 -23.14
C ALA A 24 47.10 19.61 -21.87
N ASN A 25 46.47 19.87 -20.71
CA ASN A 25 46.89 19.37 -19.40
C ASN A 25 45.80 18.63 -18.60
N VAL A 26 44.66 18.28 -19.18
CA VAL A 26 43.65 17.43 -18.51
C VAL A 26 43.65 16.04 -19.15
N ALA A 27 44.25 15.06 -18.47
CA ALA A 27 44.23 13.67 -18.93
C ALA A 27 42.79 13.14 -18.97
N ALA A 28 42.41 12.51 -20.08
CA ALA A 28 41.10 11.88 -20.19
C ALA A 28 40.99 10.72 -19.19
N VAL A 29 40.02 10.78 -18.30
CA VAL A 29 39.76 9.72 -17.32
C VAL A 29 38.54 8.95 -17.79
N ARG A 30 38.72 7.65 -18.06
CA ARG A 30 37.60 6.74 -18.31
C ARG A 30 37.18 6.11 -17.00
N LYS A 31 35.91 6.27 -16.66
CA LYS A 31 35.26 5.58 -15.54
C LYS A 31 34.24 4.61 -16.09
N ASN A 32 34.15 3.44 -15.47
CA ASN A 32 33.11 2.47 -15.77
C ASN A 32 32.00 2.65 -14.75
N TYR A 33 30.79 2.29 -15.13
CA TYR A 33 29.63 2.39 -14.28
C TYR A 33 28.73 1.19 -14.51
N LEU A 34 28.11 0.72 -13.44
CA LEU A 34 27.06 -0.28 -13.45
C LEU A 34 25.77 0.35 -12.92
N LEU A 35 24.82 0.58 -13.83
CA LEU A 35 23.46 0.96 -13.47
C LEU A 35 22.68 -0.32 -13.15
N SER A 36 22.13 -0.42 -11.95
CA SER A 36 21.21 -1.49 -11.57
C SER A 36 19.85 -0.93 -11.18
N ILE A 37 18.78 -1.57 -11.64
CA ILE A 37 17.41 -1.32 -11.21
C ILE A 37 16.89 -2.60 -10.56
N TYR A 38 16.56 -2.50 -9.28
CA TYR A 38 15.92 -3.55 -8.52
C TYR A 38 14.43 -3.23 -8.41
N GLU A 39 13.59 -4.16 -8.83
CA GLU A 39 12.16 -4.13 -8.54
C GLU A 39 11.92 -4.76 -7.18
N VAL A 40 11.40 -3.97 -6.24
CA VAL A 40 11.24 -4.35 -4.83
C VAL A 40 9.78 -4.15 -4.43
N PRO A 41 9.05 -5.21 -4.05
CA PRO A 41 7.76 -5.07 -3.40
C PRO A 41 7.88 -4.18 -2.16
N SER A 42 6.86 -3.37 -1.86
CA SER A 42 6.84 -2.64 -0.60
C SER A 42 6.83 -3.63 0.55
N GLN A 43 7.88 -3.57 1.37
CA GLN A 43 8.01 -4.36 2.60
C GLN A 43 7.91 -3.48 3.85
N LEU A 44 7.66 -2.19 3.68
CA LEU A 44 7.72 -1.22 4.77
C LEU A 44 6.42 -1.20 5.58
N PRO A 45 6.48 -1.19 6.92
CA PRO A 45 5.30 -1.01 7.77
C PRO A 45 4.52 0.26 7.44
N ILE A 46 5.23 1.36 7.15
CA ILE A 46 4.64 2.63 6.74
C ILE A 46 5.38 3.19 5.53
N SER A 47 4.64 3.59 4.49
CA SER A 47 5.22 4.34 3.37
C SER A 47 4.28 5.38 2.75
N SER A 48 4.85 6.42 2.14
CA SER A 48 4.08 7.42 1.39
C SER A 48 4.86 7.94 0.18
N ALA A 49 4.17 8.16 -0.94
CA ALA A 49 4.77 8.83 -2.09
C ALA A 49 4.80 10.38 -1.95
N GLY A 50 4.07 10.93 -0.97
CA GLY A 50 3.97 12.38 -0.71
C GLY A 50 4.53 12.77 0.65
N PHE A 51 3.92 13.78 1.28
CA PHE A 51 4.24 14.21 2.64
C PHE A 51 3.54 13.32 3.67
N MET A 52 4.27 12.92 4.72
CA MET A 52 3.78 12.08 5.80
C MET A 52 4.21 12.60 7.17
N ARG A 53 3.28 12.55 8.14
CA ARG A 53 3.52 12.84 9.56
C ARG A 53 3.22 11.60 10.41
N ILE A 54 4.08 11.30 11.38
CA ILE A 54 3.93 10.16 12.30
C ILE A 54 4.17 10.57 13.75
N GLY A 55 3.59 9.83 14.70
CA GLY A 55 3.76 10.02 16.15
C GLY A 55 2.66 10.82 16.85
N GLN A 56 1.89 11.60 16.09
CA GLN A 56 0.70 12.30 16.59
C GLN A 56 -0.45 12.23 15.58
N HIS A 57 -1.66 12.25 16.11
CA HIS A 57 -2.90 12.44 15.35
C HIS A 57 -3.05 13.90 14.90
N GLU A 58 -4.00 14.16 14.01
CA GLU A 58 -4.29 15.53 13.52
C GLU A 58 -4.61 16.52 14.65
N ASP A 59 -5.29 16.08 15.71
CA ASP A 59 -5.63 16.89 16.89
C ASP A 59 -4.44 17.13 17.85
N GLY A 60 -3.27 16.57 17.55
CA GLY A 60 -2.04 16.68 18.35
C GLY A 60 -1.90 15.63 19.46
N THR A 61 -2.88 14.76 19.65
CA THR A 61 -2.76 13.64 20.59
C THR A 61 -1.68 12.67 20.14
N ALA A 62 -0.92 12.13 21.08
CA ALA A 62 0.18 11.21 20.79
C ALA A 62 -0.32 9.81 20.43
N TRP A 63 0.45 9.10 19.63
CA TRP A 63 0.24 7.66 19.45
C TRP A 63 0.57 6.93 20.76
N THR A 64 -0.43 6.30 21.37
CA THR A 64 -0.26 5.60 22.66
C THR A 64 -0.12 4.08 22.52
N GLN A 65 -0.67 3.50 21.45
CA GLN A 65 -0.74 2.05 21.23
C GLN A 65 -0.31 1.67 19.80
N ALA A 66 0.79 2.26 19.34
CA ALA A 66 1.37 1.99 18.01
C ALA A 66 2.77 1.39 18.13
N ASN A 67 2.94 0.14 17.69
CA ASN A 67 4.22 -0.55 17.61
C ASN A 67 4.75 -0.49 16.16
N LEU A 68 5.94 0.08 15.96
CA LEU A 68 6.59 0.18 14.66
C LEU A 68 7.81 -0.74 14.58
N ARG A 69 7.74 -1.78 13.76
CA ARG A 69 8.84 -2.71 13.50
C ARG A 69 9.19 -2.74 12.02
N GLY A 70 10.31 -2.12 11.64
CA GLY A 70 10.72 -1.93 10.25
C GLY A 70 10.98 -0.47 9.88
N GLY A 71 11.49 -0.26 8.68
CA GLY A 71 11.78 1.08 8.17
C GLY A 71 10.53 1.87 7.73
N VAL A 72 10.62 3.19 7.80
CA VAL A 72 9.57 4.10 7.34
C VAL A 72 10.13 4.98 6.22
N PHE A 73 9.38 5.11 5.13
CA PHE A 73 9.77 5.91 3.98
C PHE A 73 8.70 6.91 3.55
N ALA A 74 9.09 8.14 3.22
CA ALA A 74 8.22 9.05 2.48
C ALA A 74 8.99 9.97 1.53
N ASN A 75 8.29 10.66 0.62
CA ASN A 75 8.93 11.75 -0.11
C ASN A 75 9.39 12.85 0.85
N ARG A 76 8.46 13.30 1.71
CA ARG A 76 8.76 14.16 2.87
C ARG A 76 8.25 13.46 4.12
N LEU A 77 9.08 13.36 5.16
CA LEU A 77 8.72 12.74 6.43
C LEU A 77 8.92 13.74 7.56
N GLN A 78 7.94 13.83 8.45
CA GLN A 78 8.07 14.53 9.72
C GLN A 78 7.62 13.62 10.87
N THR A 79 8.42 13.57 11.93
CA THR A 79 8.00 12.97 13.19
C THR A 79 7.50 14.06 14.14
N ASP A 80 6.43 13.75 14.87
CA ASP A 80 5.83 14.64 15.86
C ASP A 80 5.69 13.89 17.18
N GLY A 81 5.87 14.60 18.31
CA GLY A 81 5.83 13.97 19.62
C GLY A 81 6.90 12.88 19.78
N THR A 82 6.54 11.79 20.45
CA THR A 82 7.43 10.63 20.65
C THR A 82 7.21 9.61 19.55
N VAL A 83 8.29 9.23 18.87
CA VAL A 83 8.27 8.19 17.85
C VAL A 83 9.39 7.21 18.15
N SER A 84 9.07 5.92 18.26
CA SER A 84 10.07 4.86 18.47
C SER A 84 9.87 3.78 17.41
N LEU A 85 10.95 3.40 16.76
CA LEU A 85 10.98 2.28 15.81
C LEU A 85 12.01 1.25 16.26
N ILE A 86 11.73 -0.03 15.99
CA ILE A 86 12.68 -1.13 16.15
C ILE A 86 12.91 -1.83 14.81
N GLU A 87 14.11 -2.37 14.63
CA GLU A 87 14.57 -3.09 13.43
C GLU A 87 14.33 -2.31 12.13
N GLY A 88 14.77 -1.05 12.07
CA GLY A 88 14.40 -0.15 10.99
C GLY A 88 15.27 1.08 10.82
N ALA A 89 14.77 1.99 10.00
CA ALA A 89 15.35 3.30 9.74
C ALA A 89 14.27 4.27 9.27
N LEU A 90 14.48 5.56 9.50
CA LEU A 90 13.69 6.63 8.91
C LEU A 90 14.36 7.12 7.63
N SER A 91 13.66 7.06 6.51
CA SER A 91 14.22 7.47 5.23
C SER A 91 13.27 8.43 4.53
N ALA A 92 13.82 9.49 3.94
CA ALA A 92 13.04 10.38 3.10
C ALA A 92 13.74 10.67 1.77
N ARG A 93 12.96 11.02 0.75
CA ARG A 93 13.52 11.40 -0.56
C ARG A 93 14.01 12.84 -0.56
N SER A 94 13.18 13.78 -0.12
CA SER A 94 13.41 15.23 -0.26
C SER A 94 13.58 15.97 1.07
N SER A 95 12.87 15.57 2.13
CA SER A 95 13.02 16.21 3.44
C SER A 95 12.65 15.25 4.59
N LEU A 96 13.44 15.28 5.67
CA LEU A 96 13.18 14.57 6.92
C LEU A 96 13.26 15.56 8.08
N GLY A 97 12.14 15.80 8.76
CA GLY A 97 12.06 16.59 9.99
C GLY A 97 11.87 15.67 11.19
N LEU A 98 12.72 15.82 12.21
CA LEU A 98 12.69 14.95 13.39
C LEU A 98 12.30 15.74 14.65
N SER A 99 11.36 15.21 15.42
CA SER A 99 11.13 15.63 16.79
C SER A 99 12.30 15.22 17.69
N ASN A 100 12.50 15.93 18.80
CA ASN A 100 13.55 15.63 19.78
C ASN A 100 13.35 14.28 20.53
N SER A 101 12.21 13.64 20.34
CA SER A 101 11.83 12.37 20.99
C SER A 101 11.65 11.26 19.95
N THR A 102 12.34 11.36 18.82
CA THR A 102 12.39 10.30 17.83
C THR A 102 13.55 9.35 18.13
N SER A 103 13.28 8.06 18.18
CA SER A 103 14.31 7.03 18.33
C SER A 103 14.14 5.87 17.35
N VAL A 104 15.27 5.28 16.97
CA VAL A 104 15.35 4.08 16.13
C VAL A 104 16.32 3.12 16.80
N ASP A 105 15.88 1.91 17.12
CA ASP A 105 16.68 0.90 17.81
C ASP A 105 17.34 1.41 19.10
N GLY A 106 16.64 2.31 19.82
CA GLY A 106 17.11 2.94 21.05
C GLY A 106 18.03 4.15 20.85
N GLU A 107 18.49 4.44 19.62
CA GLU A 107 19.23 5.65 19.29
C GLU A 107 18.27 6.84 19.19
N THR A 108 18.46 7.87 20.01
CA THR A 108 17.70 9.13 19.87
C THR A 108 18.27 9.96 18.73
N LEU A 109 17.40 10.34 17.81
CA LEU A 109 17.73 11.16 16.66
C LEU A 109 17.38 12.62 16.91
N SER A 110 18.25 13.50 16.43
CA SER A 110 18.08 14.95 16.49
C SER A 110 17.87 15.53 15.10
N ASN A 111 17.16 16.66 15.01
CA ASN A 111 16.85 17.29 13.72
C ASN A 111 18.10 17.81 12.96
N ASN A 112 19.27 17.86 13.62
CA ASN A 112 20.55 18.17 12.99
C ASN A 112 21.29 16.93 12.45
N PHE A 113 20.59 15.79 12.28
CA PHE A 113 21.20 14.53 11.82
C PHE A 113 21.96 14.67 10.48
N ASP A 114 21.53 15.63 9.66
CA ASP A 114 22.10 15.92 8.32
C ASP A 114 22.90 17.23 8.27
N ALA A 115 23.24 17.81 9.43
CA ALA A 115 24.12 18.96 9.45
C ALA A 115 25.53 18.60 8.94
N MET A 116 26.17 19.56 8.26
CA MET A 116 27.59 19.43 7.89
C MET A 116 28.44 19.09 9.13
N GLY A 117 29.38 18.17 8.98
CA GLY A 117 30.20 17.63 10.06
C GLY A 117 29.52 16.51 10.85
N VAL A 118 28.21 16.61 11.11
CA VAL A 118 27.45 15.55 11.81
C VAL A 118 27.25 14.34 10.90
N ARG A 119 26.92 14.57 9.63
CA ARG A 119 26.78 13.50 8.63
C ARG A 119 28.10 12.77 8.42
N GLU A 120 29.18 13.51 8.15
CA GLU A 120 30.50 12.93 7.89
C GLU A 120 31.04 12.21 9.13
N ALA A 121 30.80 12.74 10.34
CA ALA A 121 31.14 12.04 11.57
C ALA A 121 30.33 10.74 11.74
N ARG A 122 29.04 10.73 11.39
CA ARG A 122 28.20 9.53 11.43
C ARG A 122 28.64 8.48 10.40
N GLU A 123 29.05 8.92 9.21
CA GLU A 123 29.58 8.04 8.17
C GLU A 123 30.96 7.48 8.53
N ALA A 124 31.83 8.28 9.14
CA ALA A 124 33.19 7.89 9.51
C ALA A 124 33.26 7.02 10.78
N PHE A 125 32.39 7.27 11.76
CA PHE A 125 32.45 6.63 13.08
C PHE A 125 31.28 5.68 13.37
N GLY A 126 30.31 5.59 12.45
CA GLY A 126 29.05 4.88 12.68
C GLY A 126 28.13 5.60 13.67
N VAL A 127 26.96 5.02 13.89
CA VAL A 127 26.00 5.44 14.92
C VAL A 127 26.69 5.39 16.30
N GLY A 128 26.87 6.56 16.93
CA GLY A 128 27.56 6.72 18.23
C GLY A 128 28.65 7.80 18.28
N GLY A 129 28.99 8.46 17.17
CA GLY A 129 30.04 9.49 17.10
C GLY A 129 29.72 10.87 17.73
N GLY A 130 28.76 10.95 18.66
CA GLY A 130 28.49 12.16 19.44
C GLY A 130 29.41 12.25 20.65
N THR A 131 30.53 12.97 20.51
CA THR A 131 31.46 13.44 21.56
C THR A 131 31.41 12.71 22.92
N ALA A 132 32.35 11.79 23.16
CA ALA A 132 32.86 11.57 24.50
C ALA A 132 33.80 12.75 24.87
N ALA A 133 33.22 13.91 25.19
CA ALA A 133 33.89 14.88 26.05
C ALA A 133 33.85 14.34 27.48
N GLY A 134 34.70 13.35 27.77
CA GLY A 134 34.73 12.61 29.03
C GLY A 134 34.99 11.13 28.76
N GLY A 135 36.20 10.68 29.08
CA GLY A 135 36.68 9.33 28.79
C GLY A 135 35.72 8.23 29.23
N GLY A 136 35.21 7.49 28.26
CA GLY A 136 34.38 6.32 28.47
C GLY A 136 34.35 5.48 27.19
N THR A 137 35.19 4.45 27.14
CA THR A 137 35.24 3.43 26.10
C THR A 137 33.88 2.77 25.90
N THR A 138 33.23 3.03 24.77
CA THR A 138 32.24 2.12 24.20
C THR A 138 32.72 1.73 22.80
N ASN A 139 32.70 0.42 22.54
CA ASN A 139 33.27 -0.22 21.36
C ASN A 139 32.77 0.43 20.06
N GLY A 140 33.60 1.31 19.49
CA GLY A 140 33.46 1.80 18.12
C GLY A 140 33.66 0.65 17.15
N GLY A 141 32.57 -0.05 16.84
CA GLY A 141 32.56 -1.06 15.80
C GLY A 141 32.71 -0.40 14.44
N THR A 142 33.77 -0.74 13.73
CA THR A 142 34.04 -0.43 12.30
C THR A 142 33.06 -1.12 11.35
N ASP A 143 31.81 -1.27 11.78
CA ASP A 143 30.80 -2.02 11.07
C ASP A 143 30.03 -1.07 10.16
N PHE A 144 30.61 -0.82 8.99
CA PHE A 144 29.95 -0.10 7.87
C PHE A 144 28.67 -0.81 7.39
N SER A 145 28.34 -2.00 7.93
CA SER A 145 27.08 -2.69 7.64
C SER A 145 25.88 -2.19 8.46
N LYS A 146 26.12 -1.33 9.47
CA LYS A 146 25.07 -0.68 10.24
C LYS A 146 24.40 0.40 9.40
N PHE A 147 23.12 0.17 9.10
CA PHE A 147 22.27 1.11 8.40
C PHE A 147 22.15 2.41 9.21
N HIS A 148 22.08 3.55 8.53
CA HIS A 148 21.80 4.82 9.18
C HIS A 148 20.36 4.80 9.73
N ALA A 149 20.20 5.10 11.02
CA ALA A 149 18.90 5.23 11.66
C ALA A 149 18.01 6.31 11.01
N ALA A 150 18.63 7.31 10.36
CA ALA A 150 17.96 8.30 9.52
C ALA A 150 18.75 8.53 8.23
N SER A 151 18.07 8.66 7.09
CA SER A 151 18.71 8.95 5.80
C SER A 151 17.86 9.84 4.88
N LEU A 152 18.55 10.61 4.03
CA LEU A 152 17.94 11.41 2.97
C LEU A 152 18.57 11.03 1.62
N ALA A 153 17.74 10.68 0.64
CA ALA A 153 18.22 10.21 -0.67
C ALA A 153 19.10 11.27 -1.39
N GLY A 154 18.83 12.55 -1.15
CA GLY A 154 19.60 13.66 -1.72
C GLY A 154 21.08 13.71 -1.30
N ASN A 155 21.48 13.05 -0.22
CA ASN A 155 22.81 13.25 0.37
C ASN A 155 23.92 12.47 -0.32
N VAL A 156 23.60 11.29 -0.87
CA VAL A 156 24.62 10.37 -1.39
C VAL A 156 24.56 10.26 -2.92
N GLY A 157 23.44 10.65 -3.57
CA GLY A 157 23.30 10.76 -5.03
C GLY A 157 23.48 9.48 -5.86
N LYS A 158 23.87 8.36 -5.24
CA LYS A 158 24.19 7.07 -5.89
C LYS A 158 23.05 6.05 -5.84
N VAL A 159 22.02 6.34 -5.05
CA VAL A 159 20.88 5.46 -4.84
C VAL A 159 19.59 6.29 -4.92
N ALA A 160 18.61 5.83 -5.69
CA ALA A 160 17.28 6.41 -5.74
C ALA A 160 16.24 5.34 -5.47
N PHE A 161 15.31 5.62 -4.56
CA PHE A 161 14.13 4.80 -4.31
C PHE A 161 12.90 5.48 -4.90
N ILE A 162 12.25 4.82 -5.85
CA ILE A 162 11.19 5.39 -6.70
C ILE A 162 9.92 4.55 -6.53
N PRO A 163 8.89 5.07 -5.85
CA PRO A 163 7.58 4.43 -5.83
C PRO A 163 6.93 4.44 -7.22
N LEU A 164 6.46 3.28 -7.67
CA LEU A 164 5.88 3.12 -9.01
C LEU A 164 4.36 3.27 -8.99
N ASN A 165 3.74 2.78 -7.93
CA ASN A 165 2.30 2.73 -7.75
C ASN A 165 1.84 3.98 -7.00
N THR A 166 1.84 5.13 -7.66
CA THR A 166 1.50 6.40 -7.02
C THR A 166 0.29 7.07 -7.65
N GLY A 167 -0.36 7.93 -6.88
CA GLY A 167 -1.54 8.66 -7.30
C GLY A 167 -2.81 7.81 -7.33
N THR A 168 -3.92 8.48 -7.65
CA THR A 168 -5.24 7.85 -7.74
C THR A 168 -5.37 6.93 -8.94
N SER A 169 -4.56 7.11 -9.99
CA SER A 169 -4.55 6.27 -11.20
C SER A 169 -4.41 4.78 -10.90
N PHE A 170 -3.75 4.41 -9.80
CA PHE A 170 -3.64 3.04 -9.31
C PHE A 170 -5.01 2.35 -9.14
N LEU A 171 -6.03 3.14 -8.79
CA LEU A 171 -7.40 2.69 -8.51
C LEU A 171 -8.27 2.61 -9.78
N TYR A 172 -7.76 3.07 -10.93
CA TYR A 172 -8.51 3.15 -12.18
C TYR A 172 -7.96 2.21 -13.24
N LYS A 173 -8.89 1.59 -13.98
CA LYS A 173 -8.56 0.84 -15.18
C LYS A 173 -8.09 1.81 -16.26
N GLN A 174 -6.86 1.63 -16.74
CA GLN A 174 -6.28 2.48 -17.78
C GLN A 174 -5.81 1.64 -18.96
N ASN A 175 -5.99 2.17 -20.16
CA ASN A 175 -5.54 1.52 -21.38
C ASN A 175 -4.11 1.96 -21.71
N ASP A 176 -3.26 0.99 -22.04
CA ASP A 176 -1.89 1.23 -22.48
C ASP A 176 -1.78 1.44 -24.00
N GLY A 177 -2.89 1.41 -24.73
CA GLY A 177 -2.91 1.42 -26.19
C GLY A 177 -2.54 0.07 -26.80
N SER A 178 -2.31 0.06 -28.12
CA SER A 178 -2.02 -1.18 -28.86
C SER A 178 -0.60 -1.70 -28.58
N ILE A 179 -0.42 -3.02 -28.53
CA ILE A 179 0.91 -3.64 -28.35
C ILE A 179 1.89 -3.19 -29.45
N SER A 180 1.43 -3.06 -30.69
CA SER A 180 2.26 -2.65 -31.84
C SER A 180 2.86 -1.25 -31.73
N SER A 181 2.28 -0.38 -30.90
CA SER A 181 2.78 0.97 -30.65
C SER A 181 3.62 1.09 -29.38
N ARG A 182 3.97 -0.02 -28.73
CA ARG A 182 4.72 -0.03 -27.46
C ARG A 182 6.05 -0.76 -27.61
N LEU A 183 7.06 -0.26 -26.91
CA LEU A 183 8.38 -0.91 -26.82
C LEU A 183 8.37 -2.17 -25.94
N SER A 184 7.45 -2.24 -24.96
CA SER A 184 7.32 -3.36 -24.03
C SER A 184 6.06 -4.18 -24.32
N PRO A 185 6.13 -5.53 -24.23
CA PRO A 185 4.96 -6.40 -24.28
C PRO A 185 3.95 -6.10 -23.16
N THR A 186 4.45 -5.72 -21.98
CA THR A 186 3.62 -5.27 -20.85
C THR A 186 3.54 -3.76 -20.84
N GLY A 187 2.32 -3.23 -20.88
CA GLY A 187 2.10 -1.79 -20.80
C GLY A 187 2.36 -1.24 -19.40
N TRP A 188 2.56 0.08 -19.33
CA TRP A 188 2.88 0.75 -18.06
C TRP A 188 1.75 0.59 -17.05
N HIS A 189 0.50 0.88 -17.43
CA HIS A 189 -0.66 0.77 -16.55
C HIS A 189 -0.97 -0.69 -16.18
N ALA A 190 -0.80 -1.64 -17.08
CA ALA A 190 -0.88 -3.07 -16.75
C ALA A 190 0.15 -3.47 -15.68
N TYR A 191 1.33 -2.83 -15.69
CA TYR A 191 2.40 -3.07 -14.73
C TYR A 191 2.23 -2.28 -13.41
N THR A 192 1.69 -1.06 -13.44
CA THR A 192 1.62 -0.16 -12.27
C THR A 192 0.24 0.02 -11.66
N ASN A 193 -0.87 -0.24 -12.34
CA ASN A 193 -2.18 0.05 -11.76
C ASN A 193 -2.76 -1.21 -11.10
N GLY A 194 -3.13 -1.12 -9.82
CA GLY A 194 -3.78 -2.22 -9.10
C GLY A 194 -5.08 -2.65 -9.77
N ALA A 195 -5.85 -1.69 -10.29
CA ALA A 195 -7.08 -1.96 -11.02
C ALA A 195 -6.87 -2.87 -12.25
N ASN A 196 -5.78 -2.68 -13.01
CA ASN A 196 -5.47 -3.53 -14.16
C ASN A 196 -5.01 -4.93 -13.76
N LYS A 197 -4.42 -5.09 -12.55
CA LYS A 197 -3.91 -6.35 -12.01
C LYS A 197 -4.99 -7.26 -11.41
N ALA A 198 -6.16 -6.72 -11.08
CA ALA A 198 -7.23 -7.51 -10.47
C ALA A 198 -7.71 -8.64 -11.39
N ALA A 199 -7.78 -9.86 -10.87
CA ALA A 199 -8.24 -11.05 -11.58
C ALA A 199 -9.74 -10.94 -11.92
N MET A 200 -10.54 -10.55 -10.93
CA MET A 200 -11.98 -10.36 -11.01
C MET A 200 -12.35 -8.88 -11.07
N TRP A 201 -13.42 -8.55 -11.79
CA TRP A 201 -13.94 -7.18 -11.86
C TRP A 201 -15.44 -7.15 -11.61
N LEU A 202 -15.89 -6.21 -10.78
CA LEU A 202 -17.29 -5.90 -10.56
C LEU A 202 -17.58 -4.50 -11.10
N GLU A 203 -18.11 -4.48 -12.33
CA GLU A 203 -18.42 -3.26 -13.07
C GLU A 203 -19.87 -2.85 -12.79
N VAL A 204 -20.10 -1.65 -12.25
CA VAL A 204 -21.44 -1.09 -12.14
C VAL A 204 -21.78 -0.33 -13.42
N ARG A 205 -22.78 -0.82 -14.16
CA ARG A 205 -23.07 -0.36 -15.53
C ARG A 205 -24.35 0.45 -15.65
N ARG A 206 -25.25 0.36 -14.67
CA ARG A 206 -26.47 1.17 -14.62
C ARG A 206 -26.88 1.44 -13.18
N MET A 207 -27.26 2.68 -12.91
CA MET A 207 -27.81 3.11 -11.63
C MET A 207 -29.32 3.33 -11.75
N TYR A 208 -30.01 3.56 -10.63
CA TYR A 208 -31.41 3.98 -10.65
C TYR A 208 -31.59 5.34 -11.34
N GLY A 209 -30.69 6.29 -11.10
CA GLY A 209 -30.66 7.58 -11.80
C GLY A 209 -29.39 8.38 -11.50
N SER A 210 -29.24 9.58 -12.07
CA SER A 210 -28.06 10.45 -11.85
C SER A 210 -27.93 10.95 -10.41
N ASN A 211 -29.04 11.06 -9.69
CA ASN A 211 -29.10 11.51 -8.29
C ASN A 211 -29.22 10.34 -7.31
N ASP A 212 -29.57 9.15 -7.81
CA ASP A 212 -29.64 7.93 -7.02
C ASP A 212 -28.70 6.89 -7.64
N GLN A 213 -27.48 6.88 -7.11
CA GLN A 213 -26.41 5.98 -7.53
C GLN A 213 -26.59 4.54 -7.01
N THR A 214 -27.82 4.09 -6.71
CA THR A 214 -28.10 2.68 -6.40
C THR A 214 -27.95 1.82 -7.65
N PRO A 215 -27.05 0.81 -7.66
CA PRO A 215 -26.86 -0.08 -8.81
C PRO A 215 -28.12 -0.86 -9.20
N ARG A 216 -28.37 -0.94 -10.51
CA ARG A 216 -29.45 -1.75 -11.13
C ARG A 216 -28.94 -2.78 -12.13
N ASN A 217 -27.76 -2.53 -12.71
CA ASN A 217 -27.04 -3.51 -13.52
C ASN A 217 -25.57 -3.54 -13.09
N ILE A 218 -25.09 -4.74 -12.79
CA ILE A 218 -23.67 -5.01 -12.58
C ILE A 218 -23.21 -6.10 -13.54
N ARG A 219 -21.93 -6.09 -13.85
CA ARG A 219 -21.25 -7.14 -14.60
C ARG A 219 -20.07 -7.65 -13.80
N PHE A 220 -20.06 -8.93 -13.53
CA PHE A 220 -19.00 -9.60 -12.81
C PHE A 220 -18.11 -10.37 -13.77
N TYR A 221 -16.83 -10.02 -13.83
CA TYR A 221 -15.79 -10.71 -14.56
C TYR A 221 -14.97 -11.60 -13.62
N TYR A 222 -14.57 -12.77 -14.11
CA TYR A 222 -13.70 -13.71 -13.40
C TYR A 222 -12.84 -14.50 -14.39
N ILE A 223 -11.75 -15.08 -13.92
CA ILE A 223 -10.90 -15.96 -14.73
C ILE A 223 -11.50 -17.36 -14.73
N ASN A 224 -11.68 -17.93 -15.92
CA ASN A 224 -12.14 -19.30 -16.07
C ASN A 224 -10.98 -20.31 -16.00
N THR A 225 -11.28 -21.61 -15.97
CA THR A 225 -10.28 -22.69 -15.93
C THR A 225 -9.33 -22.73 -17.13
N SER A 226 -9.65 -22.05 -18.24
CA SER A 226 -8.75 -21.88 -19.39
C SER A 226 -7.83 -20.66 -19.30
N GLY A 227 -7.87 -19.91 -18.19
CA GLY A 227 -7.09 -18.68 -17.99
C GLY A 227 -7.68 -17.44 -18.67
N SER A 228 -8.88 -17.54 -19.26
CA SER A 228 -9.55 -16.43 -19.93
C SER A 228 -10.49 -15.67 -19.00
N ARG A 229 -10.51 -14.34 -19.08
CA ARG A 229 -11.49 -13.53 -18.34
C ARG A 229 -12.86 -13.57 -19.02
N VAL A 230 -13.85 -14.10 -18.34
CA VAL A 230 -15.26 -14.20 -18.79
C VAL A 230 -16.16 -13.39 -17.86
N TYR A 231 -17.44 -13.20 -18.20
CA TYR A 231 -18.35 -12.41 -17.36
C TYR A 231 -19.79 -12.94 -17.26
N ARG A 232 -20.49 -12.49 -16.22
CA ARG A 232 -21.95 -12.64 -16.02
C ARG A 232 -22.59 -11.27 -15.80
N ASN A 233 -23.78 -11.07 -16.38
CA ASN A 233 -24.59 -9.86 -16.18
C ASN A 233 -25.69 -10.11 -15.15
N TYR A 234 -25.83 -9.18 -14.22
CA TYR A 234 -26.82 -9.21 -13.15
C TYR A 234 -27.72 -8.00 -13.27
N ASN A 235 -29.01 -8.23 -13.49
CA ASN A 235 -30.04 -7.21 -13.62
C ASN A 235 -30.98 -7.27 -12.42
N ARG A 236 -31.10 -6.16 -11.70
CA ARG A 236 -32.01 -6.07 -10.54
C ARG A 236 -33.45 -6.31 -10.98
N GLY A 237 -34.15 -7.20 -10.28
CA GLY A 237 -35.52 -7.63 -10.62
C GLY A 237 -35.60 -8.77 -11.67
N SER A 238 -34.46 -9.29 -12.11
CA SER A 238 -34.37 -10.47 -12.97
C SER A 238 -33.26 -11.40 -12.46
N SER A 239 -32.08 -11.41 -13.09
CA SER A 239 -30.95 -12.26 -12.69
C SER A 239 -30.23 -11.85 -11.41
N TRP A 240 -30.63 -10.73 -10.79
CA TRP A 240 -30.06 -10.22 -9.54
C TRP A 240 -31.12 -10.03 -8.45
N PRO A 241 -31.58 -11.11 -7.80
CA PRO A 241 -32.50 -11.03 -6.68
C PRO A 241 -31.92 -10.22 -5.50
N THR A 242 -32.81 -9.54 -4.76
CA THR A 242 -32.45 -8.94 -3.46
C THR A 242 -32.24 -10.04 -2.41
N ILE A 243 -31.59 -9.73 -1.29
CA ILE A 243 -31.29 -10.71 -0.24
C ILE A 243 -32.53 -11.48 0.27
N ASN A 244 -33.71 -10.85 0.23
CA ASN A 244 -34.98 -11.44 0.66
C ASN A 244 -35.69 -12.27 -0.43
N GLN A 245 -35.16 -12.30 -1.65
CA GLN A 245 -35.68 -13.09 -2.75
C GLN A 245 -34.92 -14.40 -2.89
N SER A 246 -35.58 -15.42 -3.45
CA SER A 246 -34.96 -16.74 -3.67
C SER A 246 -33.65 -16.61 -4.47
N GLY A 247 -32.58 -17.22 -3.97
CA GLY A 247 -31.24 -17.15 -4.55
C GLY A 247 -30.52 -15.80 -4.35
N GLY A 248 -31.13 -14.81 -3.71
CA GLY A 248 -30.47 -13.54 -3.40
C GLY A 248 -29.38 -13.66 -2.34
N ASP A 249 -29.60 -14.52 -1.35
CA ASP A 249 -28.66 -14.74 -0.25
C ASP A 249 -27.36 -15.43 -0.69
N SER A 250 -27.38 -16.17 -1.80
CA SER A 250 -26.18 -16.84 -2.35
C SER A 250 -25.33 -15.96 -3.27
N ILE A 251 -25.83 -14.78 -3.67
CA ILE A 251 -25.08 -13.85 -4.52
C ILE A 251 -24.24 -12.93 -3.61
N PRO A 252 -22.91 -12.84 -3.81
CA PRO A 252 -22.02 -12.06 -2.95
C PRO A 252 -22.13 -10.54 -3.12
N PHE A 253 -22.96 -10.10 -4.07
CA PHE A 253 -23.12 -8.70 -4.44
C PHE A 253 -24.52 -8.24 -4.10
N GLN A 254 -24.66 -7.25 -3.22
CA GLN A 254 -25.97 -6.68 -2.87
C GLN A 254 -25.92 -5.16 -2.80
N THR A 255 -27.08 -4.51 -2.75
CA THR A 255 -27.19 -3.06 -2.59
C THR A 255 -27.84 -2.78 -1.26
N ASP A 256 -27.30 -1.84 -0.50
CA ASP A 256 -27.78 -1.50 0.83
C ASP A 256 -27.67 0.01 1.11
N VAL A 257 -28.28 0.45 2.21
CA VAL A 257 -28.15 1.80 2.76
C VAL A 257 -27.66 1.68 4.20
N LEU A 258 -26.46 2.19 4.46
CA LEU A 258 -25.88 2.20 5.80
C LEU A 258 -26.65 3.13 6.74
N ASP A 259 -26.47 2.98 8.06
CA ASP A 259 -27.09 3.82 9.10
C ASP A 259 -26.86 5.32 8.87
N VAL A 260 -25.70 5.67 8.29
CA VAL A 260 -25.32 7.02 7.88
C VAL A 260 -26.07 7.54 6.64
N GLY A 261 -27.07 6.81 6.15
CA GLY A 261 -27.84 7.11 4.94
C GLY A 261 -27.07 6.88 3.64
N ARG A 262 -25.87 6.27 3.71
CA ARG A 262 -25.00 6.09 2.55
C ARG A 262 -25.41 4.88 1.74
N ARG A 263 -25.63 5.07 0.44
CA ARG A 263 -25.89 3.98 -0.51
C ARG A 263 -24.60 3.22 -0.82
N VAL A 264 -24.62 1.92 -0.65
CA VAL A 264 -23.47 1.04 -0.88
C VAL A 264 -23.79 -0.10 -1.84
N LEU A 265 -22.76 -0.50 -2.58
CA LEU A 265 -22.66 -1.83 -3.15
C LEU A 265 -21.90 -2.69 -2.15
N THR A 266 -22.55 -3.72 -1.64
CA THR A 266 -21.96 -4.67 -0.70
C THR A 266 -21.28 -5.80 -1.47
N VAL A 267 -20.05 -6.11 -1.09
CA VAL A 267 -19.32 -7.31 -1.52
C VAL A 267 -19.04 -8.16 -0.28
N ASP A 268 -19.66 -9.34 -0.25
CA ASP A 268 -19.50 -10.32 0.81
C ASP A 268 -18.44 -11.35 0.40
N LEU A 269 -17.30 -11.33 1.09
CA LEU A 269 -16.12 -12.13 0.74
C LEU A 269 -16.31 -13.62 1.06
N GLU A 270 -17.03 -13.94 2.14
CA GLU A 270 -17.39 -15.31 2.48
C GLU A 270 -18.33 -15.92 1.44
N LYS A 271 -19.33 -15.14 0.99
CA LYS A 271 -20.20 -15.58 -0.10
C LYS A 271 -19.45 -15.68 -1.41
N LEU A 272 -18.51 -14.78 -1.70
CA LEU A 272 -17.75 -14.79 -2.96
C LEU A 272 -16.98 -16.10 -3.12
N ARG A 273 -16.35 -16.55 -2.05
CA ARG A 273 -15.66 -17.84 -1.93
C ARG A 273 -16.54 -19.02 -2.32
N ASN A 274 -17.76 -19.07 -1.77
CA ASN A 274 -18.72 -20.14 -2.07
C ASN A 274 -19.37 -19.98 -3.45
N PHE A 275 -19.45 -18.76 -3.96
CA PHE A 275 -20.13 -18.42 -5.21
C PHE A 275 -19.31 -18.78 -6.45
N LEU A 276 -17.99 -18.56 -6.43
CA LEU A 276 -17.13 -18.81 -7.60
C LEU A 276 -17.26 -20.24 -8.16
N PRO A 277 -17.23 -21.32 -7.35
CA PRO A 277 -17.46 -22.68 -7.84
C PRO A 277 -18.81 -22.89 -8.53
N THR A 278 -19.85 -22.16 -8.12
CA THR A 278 -21.21 -22.28 -8.71
C THR A 278 -21.29 -21.78 -10.15
N LEU A 279 -20.29 -21.01 -10.61
CA LEU A 279 -20.22 -20.52 -11.99
C LEU A 279 -19.83 -21.62 -13.00
N GLY A 280 -19.42 -22.80 -12.52
CA GLY A 280 -19.18 -24.02 -13.29
C GLY A 280 -17.85 -24.08 -14.04
N ASN A 281 -17.29 -22.92 -14.40
CA ASN A 281 -16.01 -22.83 -15.11
C ASN A 281 -15.03 -21.82 -14.50
N ALA A 282 -15.29 -21.29 -13.30
CA ALA A 282 -14.35 -20.40 -12.63
C ALA A 282 -13.06 -21.16 -12.28
N ALA A 283 -11.91 -20.53 -12.51
CA ALA A 283 -10.66 -21.00 -11.90
C ALA A 283 -10.76 -20.90 -10.37
N ASP A 284 -9.89 -21.64 -9.70
CA ASP A 284 -9.85 -21.68 -8.24
C ASP A 284 -9.49 -20.32 -7.61
N LEU A 285 -9.52 -20.29 -6.27
CA LEU A 285 -9.25 -19.10 -5.48
C LEU A 285 -7.77 -18.69 -5.47
N THR A 286 -6.85 -19.49 -6.04
CA THR A 286 -5.44 -19.07 -6.21
C THR A 286 -5.29 -18.14 -7.42
N VAL A 287 -6.22 -18.24 -8.38
CA VAL A 287 -6.28 -17.37 -9.56
C VAL A 287 -7.29 -16.24 -9.37
N ASN A 288 -8.50 -16.56 -8.88
CA ASN A 288 -9.54 -15.58 -8.58
C ASN A 288 -9.37 -15.01 -7.16
N ASN A 289 -8.22 -14.40 -6.90
CA ASN A 289 -7.80 -13.90 -5.60
C ASN A 289 -7.76 -12.36 -5.49
N SER A 290 -8.32 -11.65 -6.46
CA SER A 290 -8.34 -10.19 -6.41
C SER A 290 -9.54 -9.63 -7.14
N ILE A 291 -10.14 -8.56 -6.61
CA ILE A 291 -11.33 -7.92 -7.15
C ILE A 291 -11.15 -6.41 -7.30
N LEU A 292 -11.49 -5.90 -8.49
CA LEU A 292 -11.70 -4.47 -8.73
C LEU A 292 -13.21 -4.18 -8.68
N VAL A 293 -13.64 -3.25 -7.84
CA VAL A 293 -15.03 -2.79 -7.80
C VAL A 293 -15.08 -1.33 -8.22
N TYR A 294 -15.86 -1.01 -9.26
CA TYR A 294 -15.89 0.35 -9.81
C TYR A 294 -17.17 0.63 -10.62
N PRO A 295 -17.62 1.89 -10.69
CA PRO A 295 -18.59 2.35 -11.67
C PRO A 295 -17.93 2.56 -13.03
N GLU A 296 -18.57 2.11 -14.11
CA GLU A 296 -18.13 2.37 -15.49
C GLU A 296 -18.99 3.51 -16.08
N PRO A 297 -18.53 4.77 -15.99
CA PRO A 297 -19.32 5.94 -16.40
C PRO A 297 -19.63 5.94 -17.90
N THR A 298 -18.84 5.25 -18.71
CA THR A 298 -19.08 5.14 -20.16
C THR A 298 -20.16 4.11 -20.52
N ALA A 299 -20.55 3.24 -19.58
CA ALA A 299 -21.53 2.17 -19.86
C ALA A 299 -22.97 2.67 -19.97
N HIS A 300 -23.34 3.71 -19.22
CA HIS A 300 -24.69 4.29 -19.23
C HIS A 300 -24.69 5.69 -18.59
N SER A 301 -25.51 6.61 -19.10
CA SER A 301 -25.58 8.02 -18.66
C SER A 301 -25.99 8.23 -17.18
N THR A 302 -26.52 7.20 -16.52
CA THR A 302 -26.90 7.24 -15.10
C THR A 302 -25.73 6.98 -14.16
N VAL A 303 -24.64 6.41 -14.66
CA VAL A 303 -23.47 6.04 -13.86
C VAL A 303 -22.55 7.25 -13.78
N ARG A 304 -22.18 7.66 -12.57
CA ARG A 304 -21.24 8.75 -12.33
C ARG A 304 -19.97 8.21 -11.72
N GLU A 305 -18.86 8.87 -12.06
CA GLU A 305 -17.61 8.65 -11.35
C GLU A 305 -17.71 9.25 -9.93
N PRO A 306 -17.25 8.54 -8.88
CA PRO A 306 -17.27 9.05 -7.52
C PRO A 306 -16.29 10.21 -7.36
N ASN A 307 -16.61 11.16 -6.48
CA ASN A 307 -15.67 12.19 -6.08
C ASN A 307 -14.61 11.62 -5.13
N ILE A 308 -13.42 12.24 -5.13
CA ILE A 308 -12.36 11.98 -4.15
C ILE A 308 -11.92 13.34 -3.59
N PRO A 309 -12.26 13.70 -2.33
CA PRO A 309 -13.05 12.94 -1.35
C PRO A 309 -14.50 12.67 -1.76
N SER A 310 -15.08 11.59 -1.22
CA SER A 310 -16.40 11.13 -1.64
C SER A 310 -17.55 11.94 -1.03
N THR A 311 -18.55 12.27 -1.84
CA THR A 311 -19.76 13.01 -1.41
C THR A 311 -20.88 12.06 -1.04
N SER A 312 -21.86 12.48 -0.23
CA SER A 312 -22.98 11.63 0.23
C SER A 312 -23.83 11.02 -0.90
N SER A 313 -23.84 11.63 -2.08
CA SER A 313 -24.55 11.12 -3.26
C SER A 313 -23.79 10.06 -4.05
N ASP A 314 -22.48 9.93 -3.83
CA ASP A 314 -21.66 8.96 -4.56
C ASP A 314 -21.90 7.55 -4.03
N LEU A 315 -21.85 6.57 -4.92
CA LEU A 315 -21.82 5.17 -4.52
C LEU A 315 -20.61 4.92 -3.60
N ALA A 316 -20.79 4.11 -2.58
CA ALA A 316 -19.71 3.57 -1.76
C ALA A 316 -19.66 2.04 -1.84
N LEU A 317 -18.57 1.45 -1.37
CA LEU A 317 -18.39 0.00 -1.25
C LEU A 317 -18.51 -0.39 0.23
N ALA A 318 -19.25 -1.46 0.53
CA ALA A 318 -19.22 -2.12 1.83
C ALA A 318 -18.60 -3.51 1.69
N ILE A 319 -17.62 -3.83 2.52
CA ILE A 319 -17.00 -5.17 2.57
C ILE A 319 -17.56 -5.91 3.77
N ASN A 320 -18.24 -7.04 3.50
CA ASN A 320 -18.85 -7.91 4.49
C ASN A 320 -18.22 -9.30 4.45
N GLY A 321 -18.48 -10.12 5.48
CA GLY A 321 -18.08 -11.52 5.50
C GLY A 321 -16.57 -11.73 5.36
N GLY A 322 -15.77 -10.78 5.87
CA GLY A 322 -14.33 -10.74 5.67
C GLY A 322 -13.51 -11.43 6.76
N GLY A 323 -14.14 -11.93 7.82
CA GLY A 323 -13.42 -12.45 9.00
C GLY A 323 -12.57 -13.68 8.72
N ASP A 324 -13.04 -14.59 7.86
CA ASP A 324 -12.32 -15.81 7.48
C ASP A 324 -11.92 -15.79 6.00
N LEU A 325 -10.64 -15.49 5.74
CA LEU A 325 -10.04 -15.57 4.40
C LEU A 325 -9.16 -16.82 4.22
N SER A 326 -9.24 -17.82 5.12
CA SER A 326 -8.33 -18.97 5.14
C SER A 326 -8.24 -19.76 3.83
N GLN A 327 -9.29 -19.74 3.00
CA GLN A 327 -9.31 -20.41 1.70
C GLN A 327 -8.58 -19.64 0.60
N PHE A 328 -8.33 -18.34 0.78
CA PHE A 328 -7.49 -17.55 -0.12
C PHE A 328 -6.02 -17.71 0.27
N THR A 329 -5.50 -18.93 0.13
CA THR A 329 -4.13 -19.28 0.58
C THR A 329 -3.02 -18.51 -0.15
N ALA A 330 -3.30 -18.02 -1.36
CA ALA A 330 -2.43 -17.10 -2.12
C ALA A 330 -2.65 -15.61 -1.78
N GLY A 331 -3.44 -15.33 -0.72
CA GLY A 331 -3.89 -14.01 -0.32
C GLY A 331 -5.12 -13.52 -1.09
N PHE A 332 -5.63 -12.35 -0.71
CA PHE A 332 -6.75 -11.68 -1.37
C PHE A 332 -6.47 -10.17 -1.54
N SER A 333 -6.94 -9.57 -2.63
CA SER A 333 -6.79 -8.12 -2.85
C SER A 333 -8.09 -7.46 -3.29
N VAL A 334 -8.40 -6.31 -2.71
CA VAL A 334 -9.51 -5.45 -3.13
C VAL A 334 -8.96 -4.13 -3.63
N VAL A 335 -9.39 -3.72 -4.82
CA VAL A 335 -9.10 -2.39 -5.38
C VAL A 335 -10.42 -1.71 -5.73
N THR A 336 -10.56 -0.44 -5.38
CA THR A 336 -11.73 0.35 -5.76
C THR A 336 -11.42 1.84 -5.79
N ASN A 337 -12.14 2.57 -6.63
CA ASN A 337 -12.20 4.03 -6.60
C ASN A 337 -13.37 4.57 -5.75
N LEU A 338 -14.08 3.70 -5.02
CA LEU A 338 -15.18 4.05 -4.13
C LEU A 338 -14.68 4.21 -2.69
N ARG A 339 -15.29 5.11 -1.90
CA ARG A 339 -15.14 5.09 -0.44
C ARG A 339 -15.55 3.71 0.06
N THR A 340 -14.68 3.07 0.85
CA THR A 340 -14.91 1.71 1.33
C THR A 340 -15.20 1.69 2.82
N TYR A 341 -16.29 1.03 3.20
CA TYR A 341 -16.66 0.71 4.56
C TYR A 341 -16.25 -0.74 4.86
N ILE A 342 -15.44 -0.92 5.89
CA ILE A 342 -15.07 -2.22 6.46
C ILE A 342 -16.08 -2.47 7.58
N VAL A 343 -17.06 -3.32 7.32
CA VAL A 343 -18.24 -3.44 8.18
C VAL A 343 -17.95 -4.21 9.46
N ASP A 344 -17.23 -5.33 9.32
CA ASP A 344 -16.85 -6.22 10.40
C ASP A 344 -15.34 -6.50 10.38
N SER A 345 -14.87 -7.31 11.34
CA SER A 345 -13.51 -7.83 11.38
C SER A 345 -13.10 -8.45 10.05
N LEU A 346 -11.86 -8.18 9.65
CA LEU A 346 -11.32 -8.57 8.36
C LEU A 346 -10.05 -9.41 8.59
N ASN A 347 -10.05 -10.64 8.08
CA ASN A 347 -8.92 -11.56 8.07
C ASN A 347 -8.36 -11.92 9.46
N THR A 348 -9.22 -12.47 10.33
CA THR A 348 -8.89 -12.82 11.72
C THR A 348 -8.64 -14.31 11.95
N VAL A 349 -8.72 -15.14 10.91
CA VAL A 349 -8.47 -16.58 11.00
C VAL A 349 -7.07 -16.91 10.47
N PRO A 350 -6.15 -17.39 11.33
CA PRO A 350 -4.81 -17.77 10.88
C PRO A 350 -4.82 -19.08 10.10
N ILE A 351 -3.85 -19.23 9.20
CA ILE A 351 -3.53 -20.46 8.48
C ILE A 351 -2.08 -20.86 8.76
N THR A 352 -1.70 -22.08 8.38
CA THR A 352 -0.30 -22.51 8.44
C THR A 352 0.52 -21.69 7.44
N PRO A 353 1.66 -21.10 7.85
CA PRO A 353 2.58 -20.46 6.92
C PRO A 353 2.97 -21.44 5.80
N PRO A 354 3.12 -20.99 4.54
CA PRO A 354 3.60 -21.84 3.46
C PRO A 354 4.95 -22.47 3.82
N ALA A 355 5.13 -23.75 3.44
CA ALA A 355 6.39 -24.46 3.68
C ALA A 355 7.56 -23.70 3.05
N ASN A 356 8.71 -23.70 3.73
CA ASN A 356 9.93 -22.99 3.31
C ASN A 356 9.78 -21.47 3.19
N SER A 357 8.75 -20.85 3.79
CA SER A 357 8.58 -19.39 3.80
C SER A 357 9.60 -18.67 4.69
N GLY A 358 10.29 -19.37 5.58
CA GLY A 358 11.21 -18.79 6.57
C GLY A 358 10.50 -18.07 7.72
N LEU A 359 9.17 -18.20 7.82
CA LEU A 359 8.37 -17.62 8.89
C LEU A 359 8.32 -18.56 10.10
N ASP A 360 8.25 -17.98 11.30
CA ASP A 360 8.11 -18.73 12.54
C ASP A 360 6.71 -19.40 12.60
N PRO A 361 6.63 -20.74 12.65
CA PRO A 361 5.35 -21.45 12.69
C PRO A 361 4.59 -21.27 14.01
N THR A 362 5.20 -20.71 15.04
CA THR A 362 4.55 -20.42 16.33
C THR A 362 3.80 -19.09 16.33
N VAL A 363 4.10 -18.20 15.37
CA VAL A 363 3.43 -16.92 15.21
C VAL A 363 2.22 -17.10 14.28
N PRO A 364 1.03 -16.56 14.64
CA PRO A 364 -0.13 -16.59 13.77
C PRO A 364 0.20 -15.98 12.40
N PHE A 365 -0.04 -16.75 11.34
CA PHE A 365 0.08 -16.29 9.96
C PHE A 365 -1.31 -16.18 9.35
N TYR A 366 -1.63 -15.02 8.81
CA TYR A 366 -2.91 -14.77 8.16
C TYR A 366 -2.72 -14.76 6.64
N PRO A 367 -3.72 -15.20 5.86
CA PRO A 367 -3.73 -15.01 4.41
C PRO A 367 -3.35 -13.57 4.04
N PRO A 368 -2.40 -13.32 3.12
CA PRO A 368 -2.02 -11.97 2.76
C PRO A 368 -3.22 -11.16 2.23
N LEU A 369 -3.45 -9.96 2.76
CA LEU A 369 -4.56 -9.11 2.35
C LEU A 369 -4.07 -7.72 1.94
N SER A 370 -4.60 -7.19 0.84
CA SER A 370 -4.48 -5.77 0.52
C SER A 370 -5.81 -5.12 0.16
N LEU A 371 -6.00 -3.89 0.65
CA LEU A 371 -7.17 -3.06 0.38
C LEU A 371 -6.75 -1.67 -0.10
N PHE A 372 -7.02 -1.40 -1.37
CA PHE A 372 -6.75 -0.12 -2.01
C PHE A 372 -8.06 0.61 -2.30
N ALA A 373 -8.26 1.73 -1.62
CA ALA A 373 -9.42 2.60 -1.73
C ALA A 373 -8.97 4.05 -1.48
N PRO A 374 -9.65 5.05 -2.07
CA PRO A 374 -9.34 6.45 -1.82
C PRO A 374 -9.59 6.86 -0.36
N GLU A 375 -10.63 6.28 0.24
CA GLU A 375 -11.05 6.50 1.63
C GLU A 375 -11.48 5.16 2.23
N LYS A 376 -11.10 4.91 3.48
CA LYS A 376 -11.50 3.74 4.26
C LYS A 376 -12.26 4.23 5.50
N ARG A 377 -13.38 3.59 5.81
CA ARG A 377 -14.19 3.80 7.02
C ARG A 377 -14.32 2.50 7.77
N PHE A 378 -14.28 2.58 9.10
CA PHE A 378 -14.40 1.41 9.97
C PHE A 378 -15.78 1.39 10.62
N GLY A 379 -16.49 0.27 10.44
CA GLY A 379 -17.89 0.12 10.82
C GLY A 379 -18.86 0.89 9.91
N THR A 380 -20.15 0.72 10.18
CA THR A 380 -21.27 1.31 9.41
C THR A 380 -22.14 2.24 10.24
N SER A 381 -22.00 2.18 11.57
CA SER A 381 -22.84 2.91 12.50
C SER A 381 -22.30 4.30 12.80
N ILE A 382 -23.22 5.20 13.16
CA ILE A 382 -22.94 6.55 13.67
C ILE A 382 -22.33 6.46 15.08
N LEU A 383 -22.70 5.45 15.87
CA LEU A 383 -22.24 5.25 17.25
C LEU A 383 -21.15 4.18 17.32
N TYR A 384 -20.09 4.33 16.53
CA TYR A 384 -19.00 3.36 16.52
C TYR A 384 -18.18 3.45 17.81
N ASN A 385 -18.22 2.40 18.64
CA ASN A 385 -17.47 2.31 19.89
C ASN A 385 -16.55 1.09 19.97
N ASN A 386 -16.29 0.43 18.83
CA ASN A 386 -15.44 -0.75 18.82
C ASN A 386 -13.97 -0.32 18.65
N PRO A 387 -13.03 -0.86 19.43
CA PRO A 387 -11.62 -0.69 19.16
C PRO A 387 -11.24 -1.21 17.77
N ILE A 388 -10.30 -0.53 17.12
CA ILE A 388 -9.69 -0.94 15.86
C ILE A 388 -8.32 -1.49 16.18
N GLU A 389 -8.20 -2.82 16.01
CA GLU A 389 -6.92 -3.51 16.03
C GLU A 389 -6.41 -3.67 14.60
N PHE A 390 -5.26 -3.07 14.31
CA PHE A 390 -4.65 -3.06 13.00
C PHE A 390 -3.29 -3.75 13.02
N ASN A 391 -3.17 -4.88 12.32
CA ASN A 391 -1.92 -5.63 12.20
C ASN A 391 -1.46 -5.64 10.73
N GLY A 392 -0.23 -5.19 10.46
CA GLY A 392 0.36 -5.25 9.12
C GLY A 392 0.95 -3.92 8.65
N GLN A 393 0.51 -3.42 7.49
CA GLN A 393 1.14 -2.29 6.80
C GLN A 393 0.13 -1.25 6.35
N VAL A 394 0.50 0.02 6.49
CA VAL A 394 -0.31 1.15 6.05
C VAL A 394 0.51 2.04 5.13
N SER A 395 -0.02 2.36 3.95
CA SER A 395 0.69 3.20 2.99
C SER A 395 -0.24 4.12 2.24
N SER A 396 0.31 5.23 1.77
CA SER A 396 -0.43 6.24 1.02
C SER A 396 0.07 6.37 -0.41
N LEU A 397 -0.88 6.41 -1.33
CA LEU A 397 -0.65 6.71 -2.75
C LEU A 397 -0.71 8.21 -3.02
N LYS A 398 -1.03 9.05 -2.02
CA LYS A 398 -1.11 10.51 -2.20
C LYS A 398 0.25 11.06 -2.64
N LEU A 399 0.20 12.00 -3.59
CA LEU A 399 1.37 12.72 -4.11
C LEU A 399 1.50 14.14 -3.52
N SER A 400 0.56 14.56 -2.67
CA SER A 400 0.58 15.89 -2.08
C SER A 400 1.83 16.10 -1.24
N GLU A 401 2.50 17.23 -1.44
CA GLU A 401 3.67 17.64 -0.65
C GLU A 401 3.32 18.62 0.48
N THR A 402 2.07 19.10 0.52
CA THR A 402 1.58 20.08 1.49
C THR A 402 0.58 19.47 2.47
N GLU A 403 -0.26 18.55 2.01
CA GLU A 403 -1.21 17.83 2.85
C GLU A 403 -0.54 16.58 3.41
N ALA A 404 -0.36 16.55 4.72
CA ALA A 404 0.27 15.43 5.39
C ALA A 404 -0.67 14.22 5.40
N PHE A 405 -0.17 13.07 4.93
CA PHE A 405 -0.76 11.79 5.27
C PHE A 405 -0.40 11.43 6.71
N ARG A 406 -1.41 11.08 7.52
CA ARG A 406 -1.27 10.59 8.89
C ARG A 406 -1.84 9.17 8.97
N PRO A 407 -0.99 8.13 9.11
CA PRO A 407 -1.42 6.75 8.92
C PRO A 407 -2.49 6.24 9.89
N LEU A 408 -2.53 6.77 11.11
CA LEU A 408 -3.44 6.34 12.18
C LEU A 408 -4.58 7.32 12.44
N ASP A 409 -4.81 8.28 11.54
CA ASP A 409 -6.01 9.13 11.59
C ASP A 409 -7.16 8.39 10.92
N LEU A 410 -7.72 7.44 11.67
CA LEU A 410 -8.80 6.59 11.23
C LEU A 410 -10.14 7.31 11.42
N VAL A 411 -11.07 7.04 10.53
CA VAL A 411 -12.42 7.63 10.56
C VAL A 411 -13.43 6.49 10.56
N ASN A 412 -14.44 6.60 11.41
CA ASN A 412 -15.50 5.60 11.53
C ASN A 412 -16.56 5.73 10.43
N GLY A 413 -17.54 4.82 10.42
CA GLY A 413 -18.66 4.87 9.49
C GLY A 413 -19.41 6.21 9.48
N GLY A 414 -19.57 6.82 10.66
CA GLY A 414 -20.23 8.11 10.92
C GLY A 414 -19.50 9.38 10.46
N ASP A 415 -18.35 9.24 9.78
CA ASP A 415 -17.47 10.35 9.41
C ASP A 415 -16.85 11.10 10.62
N GLU A 416 -16.77 10.46 11.78
CA GLU A 416 -16.05 10.97 12.95
C GLU A 416 -14.66 10.32 13.08
N THR A 417 -13.68 11.12 13.53
CA THR A 417 -12.34 10.62 13.84
C THR A 417 -12.42 9.62 14.98
N VAL A 418 -11.79 8.46 14.80
CA VAL A 418 -11.71 7.43 15.84
C VAL A 418 -10.78 7.93 16.94
N HIS A 419 -11.22 7.81 18.19
CA HIS A 419 -10.42 8.29 19.30
C HIS A 419 -9.11 7.48 19.40
N PRO A 420 -7.94 8.11 19.65
CA PRO A 420 -6.64 7.45 19.73
C PRO A 420 -6.59 6.23 20.67
N SER A 421 -7.31 6.29 21.80
CA SER A 421 -7.38 5.19 22.77
C SER A 421 -8.16 3.97 22.29
N GLN A 422 -8.81 4.06 21.13
CA GLN A 422 -9.51 2.95 20.49
C GLN A 422 -8.70 2.37 19.33
N ILE A 423 -7.47 2.84 19.10
CA ILE A 423 -6.62 2.38 18.00
C ILE A 423 -5.43 1.63 18.57
N GLU A 424 -5.35 0.34 18.28
CA GLU A 424 -4.15 -0.45 18.52
C GLU A 424 -3.54 -0.85 17.17
N ALA A 425 -2.29 -0.46 16.94
CA ALA A 425 -1.62 -0.68 15.65
C ALA A 425 -0.28 -1.40 15.82
N ASN A 426 -0.18 -2.61 15.29
CA ASN A 426 1.08 -3.34 15.17
C ASN A 426 1.54 -3.30 13.71
N LEU A 427 2.43 -2.35 13.41
CA LEU A 427 2.90 -2.08 12.07
C LEU A 427 4.25 -2.76 11.84
N THR A 428 4.26 -3.77 10.98
CA THR A 428 5.42 -4.65 10.78
C THR A 428 5.85 -4.73 9.32
N ARG A 429 7.15 -4.91 9.10
CA ARG A 429 7.69 -5.22 7.78
C ARG A 429 7.28 -6.62 7.32
N LEU A 430 7.18 -6.81 6.01
CA LEU A 430 7.08 -8.15 5.44
C LEU A 430 8.45 -8.83 5.52
N GLN A 431 8.49 -10.05 6.05
CA GLN A 431 9.70 -10.85 6.25
C GLN A 431 9.87 -11.90 5.15
N SER A 432 8.77 -12.30 4.49
CA SER A 432 8.76 -13.35 3.48
C SER A 432 7.89 -12.97 2.28
N PRO A 433 8.25 -13.41 1.05
CA PRO A 433 7.37 -13.32 -0.11
C PRO A 433 6.01 -13.98 0.11
N ALA A 434 5.92 -14.96 1.01
CA ALA A 434 4.66 -15.60 1.39
C ALA A 434 3.63 -14.63 2.01
N GLN A 435 4.09 -13.48 2.52
CA GLN A 435 3.24 -12.44 3.10
C GLN A 435 2.80 -11.39 2.06
N LEU A 436 3.21 -11.51 0.80
CA LEU A 436 2.84 -10.56 -0.24
C LEU A 436 1.42 -10.83 -0.75
N PRO A 437 0.53 -9.82 -0.74
CA PRO A 437 -0.79 -9.97 -1.33
C PRO A 437 -0.71 -9.97 -2.87
N PRO A 438 -1.74 -10.52 -3.55
CA PRO A 438 -1.80 -10.62 -5.01
C PRO A 438 -1.54 -9.28 -5.71
N ILE A 439 -2.09 -8.20 -5.16
CA ILE A 439 -1.80 -6.83 -5.56
C ILE A 439 -1.05 -6.15 -4.43
N HIS A 440 0.15 -5.69 -4.73
CA HIS A 440 1.02 -4.98 -3.78
C HIS A 440 1.67 -3.78 -4.46
N LEU A 441 2.16 -2.86 -3.63
CA LEU A 441 2.95 -1.72 -4.09
C LEU A 441 4.37 -2.19 -4.41
N MET A 442 4.98 -1.55 -5.39
CA MET A 442 6.29 -1.84 -5.95
C MET A 442 7.07 -0.54 -6.02
N ASN A 443 8.37 -0.68 -5.82
CA ASN A 443 9.32 0.40 -5.88
C ASN A 443 10.50 -0.03 -6.75
N TRP A 444 11.12 0.93 -7.44
CA TRP A 444 12.43 0.73 -8.02
C TRP A 444 13.49 1.27 -7.08
N LEU A 445 14.47 0.43 -6.76
CA LEU A 445 15.74 0.86 -6.21
C LEU A 445 16.73 0.95 -7.37
N VAL A 446 17.14 2.17 -7.70
CA VAL A 446 18.13 2.44 -8.74
C VAL A 446 19.46 2.70 -8.07
N THR A 447 20.49 1.95 -8.45
CA THR A 447 21.86 2.13 -7.97
C THR A 447 22.80 2.41 -9.14
N ILE A 448 23.77 3.29 -8.91
CA ILE A 448 24.91 3.50 -9.81
C ILE A 448 26.17 3.18 -9.02
N GLU A 449 26.89 2.16 -9.48
CA GLU A 449 28.19 1.75 -8.97
C GLU A 449 29.26 2.21 -9.97
N GLU A 450 30.41 2.69 -9.49
CA GLU A 450 31.58 3.10 -10.29
C GLU A 450 32.65 2.00 -10.28
#